data_AF-A0A520JHS0-F1
#
_entry.id   AF-A0A520JHS0-F1
#
_cell.length_a   1.000
_cell.length_b   1.000
_cell.length_c   1.000
_cell.angle_alpha   90.00
_cell.angle_beta   90.00
_cell.angle_gamma   90.00
#
_symmetry.space_group_name_H-M   'P 1'
#
loop_
_entity.id
_entity.type
_entity.pdbx_description
1 polymer ?
#
loop_
_entity_poly.entity_id
_entity_poly.type
_entity_poly.pdbx_seq_one_letter_code
_entity_poly.pdbx_strand_id
1 'polypeptide(L)'
;SGTHDSYVITPQVNYTTPLSVRTLVAFGLSADYAGKGFGRTYAAVTPIGTINSGLRTYDINDSGFRRVNVSAFALQSLSGDLRRGFGVGAGVLYGRMLGKYKDSPIVADVGDADQWLGAVGLTYTF
;
A
#
# COMPACT_ATOMS: atom_id res chain seq x y z
N SER A 1 23.34 -8.83 15.38
CA SER A 1 22.35 -7.84 14.88
C SER A 1 22.52 -7.75 13.36
N GLY A 2 21.43 -7.60 12.61
CA GLY A 2 21.39 -7.76 11.14
C GLY A 2 20.01 -8.14 10.61
N THR A 3 19.07 -8.44 11.51
CA THR A 3 17.65 -8.67 11.20
C THR A 3 17.01 -7.43 10.56
N HIS A 4 17.44 -6.22 10.93
CA HIS A 4 16.86 -4.97 10.45
C HIS A 4 17.64 -4.30 9.31
N ASP A 5 18.74 -4.88 8.83
CA ASP A 5 19.46 -4.32 7.69
C ASP A 5 18.70 -4.63 6.40
N SER A 6 17.84 -3.70 6.01
CA SER A 6 17.02 -3.82 4.81
C SER A 6 16.51 -2.46 4.34
N TYR A 7 15.87 -2.48 3.18
CA TYR A 7 15.30 -1.31 2.54
C TYR A 7 14.00 -1.68 1.83
N VAL A 8 13.18 -0.67 1.58
CA VAL A 8 12.05 -0.73 0.65
C VAL A 8 12.21 0.42 -0.33
N ILE A 9 12.10 0.13 -1.62
CA ILE A 9 12.07 1.12 -2.69
C ILE A 9 10.68 1.08 -3.29
N THR A 10 10.03 2.24 -3.36
CA THR A 10 8.67 2.37 -3.91
C THR A 10 8.68 3.23 -5.17
N PRO A 11 9.00 2.66 -6.35
CA PRO A 11 8.76 3.36 -7.61
C PRO A 11 7.26 3.69 -7.76
N GLN A 12 6.97 4.89 -8.23
CA GLN A 12 5.60 5.35 -8.45
C GLN A 12 5.48 6.30 -9.63
N VAL A 13 4.31 6.26 -10.27
CA VAL A 13 3.88 7.20 -11.30
C VAL A 13 2.51 7.72 -10.91
N ASN A 14 2.35 9.04 -10.93
CA ASN A 14 1.09 9.70 -10.59
C ASN A 14 0.66 10.63 -11.73
N TYR A 15 -0.63 10.63 -12.02
CA TYR A 15 -1.26 11.55 -12.96
C TYR A 15 -2.39 12.28 -12.26
N THR A 16 -2.28 13.60 -12.18
CA THR A 16 -3.27 14.48 -11.54
C THR A 16 -3.74 15.49 -12.56
N THR A 17 -5.06 15.66 -12.69
CA THR A 17 -5.64 16.59 -13.66
C THR A 17 -6.88 17.28 -13.09
N PRO A 18 -6.99 18.63 -13.22
CA PRO A 18 -8.21 19.33 -12.89
C PRO A 18 -9.27 19.02 -13.97
N LEU A 19 -10.41 18.48 -13.56
CA LEU A 19 -11.56 18.32 -14.45
C LEU A 19 -12.36 19.62 -14.55
N SER A 20 -12.27 20.48 -13.54
CA SER A 20 -12.84 21.82 -13.51
C SER A 20 -12.14 22.69 -12.45
N VAL A 21 -12.55 23.94 -12.30
CA VAL A 21 -12.14 24.79 -11.17
C VAL A 21 -12.62 24.23 -9.81
N ARG A 22 -13.59 23.31 -9.81
CA ARG A 22 -14.16 22.69 -8.61
C ARG A 22 -13.68 21.26 -8.37
N THR A 23 -13.11 20.58 -9.37
CA THR A 23 -12.89 19.14 -9.32
C THR A 23 -11.49 18.78 -9.77
N LEU A 24 -10.77 18.03 -8.93
CA LEU A 24 -9.42 17.52 -9.20
C LEU A 24 -9.46 16.01 -9.06
N VAL A 25 -8.88 15.29 -10.01
CA VAL A 25 -8.73 13.84 -9.92
C VAL A 25 -7.27 13.45 -10.02
N ALA A 26 -6.90 12.37 -9.33
CA ALA A 26 -5.57 11.81 -9.34
C ALA A 26 -5.64 10.29 -9.48
N PHE A 27 -4.74 9.74 -10.28
CA PHE A 27 -4.53 8.30 -10.44
C PHE A 27 -3.06 8.00 -10.14
N GLY A 28 -2.81 6.87 -9.46
CA GLY A 28 -1.46 6.46 -9.09
C GLY A 28 -1.22 4.98 -9.37
N LEU A 29 0.00 4.67 -9.80
CA LEU A 29 0.54 3.32 -9.86
C LEU A 29 1.82 3.28 -9.05
N SER A 30 1.99 2.26 -8.22
CA SER A 30 3.26 2.05 -7.49
C SER A 30 3.56 0.57 -7.33
N ALA A 31 4.81 0.27 -6.98
CA ALA A 31 5.22 -1.07 -6.57
C ALA A 31 6.18 -0.96 -5.41
N ASP A 32 6.23 -1.96 -4.54
CA ASP A 32 7.16 -2.02 -3.43
C ASP A 32 8.19 -3.12 -3.68
N TYR A 33 9.46 -2.73 -3.81
CA TYR A 33 10.59 -3.65 -3.85
C TYR A 33 11.26 -3.70 -2.48
N ALA A 34 11.30 -4.87 -1.88
CA ALA A 34 11.87 -5.08 -0.55
C ALA A 34 13.20 -5.83 -0.61
N GLY A 35 14.17 -5.40 0.19
CA GLY A 35 15.44 -6.09 0.39
C GLY A 35 15.28 -7.40 1.19
N LYS A 36 16.34 -8.22 1.20
CA LYS A 36 16.33 -9.58 1.81
C LYS A 36 15.95 -9.58 3.30
N GLY A 37 16.45 -8.61 4.08
CA GLY A 37 16.18 -8.50 5.53
C GLY A 37 14.72 -8.21 5.87
N PHE A 38 13.98 -7.57 4.96
CA PHE A 38 12.58 -7.22 5.17
C PHE A 38 11.70 -8.47 5.23
N GLY A 39 11.85 -9.38 4.27
CA GLY A 39 11.12 -10.65 4.23
C GLY A 39 11.27 -11.45 5.51
N ARG A 40 12.52 -11.66 5.97
CA ARG A 40 12.81 -12.39 7.21
C ARG A 40 12.14 -11.79 8.45
N THR A 41 11.96 -10.47 8.46
CA THR A 41 11.43 -9.76 9.64
C THR A 41 9.92 -9.73 9.65
N TYR A 42 9.28 -9.55 8.49
CA TYR A 42 7.86 -9.22 8.41
C TYR A 42 6.99 -10.25 7.68
N ALA A 43 7.60 -11.21 6.97
CA ALA A 43 6.87 -12.19 6.16
C ALA A 43 7.26 -13.65 6.46
N ALA A 44 8.32 -13.89 7.24
CA ALA A 44 8.70 -15.23 7.69
C ALA A 44 7.89 -15.68 8.91
N VAL A 45 7.71 -16.99 9.05
CA VAL A 45 7.10 -17.64 10.21
C VAL A 45 8.16 -18.57 10.83
N THR A 46 8.67 -18.19 12.00
CA THR A 46 9.68 -18.96 12.75
C THR A 46 9.06 -20.17 13.44
N PRO A 47 9.85 -21.18 13.87
CA PRO A 47 9.31 -22.31 14.63
C PRO A 47 8.54 -21.92 15.90
N ILE A 48 9.03 -20.92 16.64
CA ILE A 48 8.32 -20.36 17.80
C ILE A 48 7.03 -19.66 17.34
N GLY A 49 7.09 -18.93 16.21
CA GLY A 49 5.91 -18.32 15.59
C GLY A 49 4.84 -19.34 15.19
N THR A 50 5.24 -20.51 14.67
CA THR A 50 4.34 -21.61 14.34
C THR A 50 3.60 -22.14 15.57
N ILE A 51 4.31 -22.34 16.69
CA ILE A 51 3.68 -22.80 17.94
C ILE A 51 2.65 -21.78 18.44
N ASN A 52 2.93 -20.48 18.31
CA ASN A 52 2.06 -19.42 18.81
C ASN A 52 0.88 -19.07 17.90
N SER A 53 1.00 -19.30 16.59
CA SER A 53 -0.01 -18.89 15.59
C SER A 53 -0.74 -20.06 14.92
N GLY A 54 -0.20 -21.27 14.98
CA GLY A 54 -0.67 -22.41 14.19
C GLY A 54 -0.27 -22.36 12.71
N LEU A 55 0.36 -21.28 12.24
CA LEU A 55 0.82 -21.14 10.86
C LEU A 55 2.03 -22.02 10.59
N ARG A 56 2.10 -22.63 9.41
CA ARG A 56 3.26 -23.43 8.99
C ARG A 56 4.52 -22.56 8.97
N THR A 57 5.66 -23.18 9.27
CA THR A 57 6.95 -22.51 9.17
C THR A 57 7.17 -22.03 7.73
N TYR A 58 7.73 -20.84 7.59
CA TYR A 58 7.97 -20.22 6.29
C TYR A 58 9.21 -19.35 6.36
N ASP A 59 10.16 -19.60 5.45
CA ASP A 59 11.38 -18.81 5.34
C ASP A 59 11.41 -18.00 4.05
N ILE A 60 11.90 -16.78 4.15
CA ILE A 60 12.03 -15.85 3.04
C ILE A 60 13.29 -15.01 3.25
N ASN A 61 14.30 -15.24 2.41
CA ASN A 61 15.60 -14.57 2.49
C ASN A 61 16.00 -13.87 1.18
N ASP A 62 15.02 -13.57 0.34
CA ASP A 62 15.21 -12.95 -0.97
C ASP A 62 14.64 -11.54 -1.02
N SER A 63 15.26 -10.71 -1.86
CA SER A 63 14.70 -9.41 -2.23
C SER A 63 13.74 -9.58 -3.41
N GLY A 64 12.80 -8.66 -3.57
CA GLY A 64 11.84 -8.73 -4.66
C GLY A 64 10.67 -7.78 -4.49
N PHE A 65 9.85 -7.70 -5.54
CA PHE A 65 8.58 -7.00 -5.45
C PHE A 65 7.63 -7.73 -4.50
N ARG A 66 7.19 -7.03 -3.45
CA ARG A 66 6.23 -7.55 -2.48
C ARG A 66 4.79 -7.20 -2.82
N ARG A 67 4.59 -6.08 -3.54
CA ARG A 67 3.26 -5.51 -3.80
C ARG A 67 3.29 -4.60 -5.01
N VAL A 68 2.19 -4.58 -5.76
CA VAL A 68 1.84 -3.50 -6.70
C VAL A 68 0.56 -2.82 -6.23
N ASN A 69 0.43 -1.52 -6.48
CA ASN A 69 -0.72 -0.73 -6.09
C ASN A 69 -1.27 0.10 -7.25
N VAL A 70 -2.58 0.27 -7.24
CA VAL A 70 -3.35 1.19 -8.08
C VAL A 70 -4.17 2.07 -7.15
N SER A 71 -4.15 3.39 -7.37
CA SER A 71 -4.96 4.33 -6.59
C SER A 71 -5.74 5.28 -7.49
N ALA A 72 -6.90 5.70 -7.00
CA ALA A 72 -7.72 6.74 -7.59
C ALA A 72 -8.26 7.65 -6.47
N PHE A 73 -8.20 8.96 -6.69
CA PHE A 73 -8.63 9.96 -5.72
C PHE A 73 -9.31 11.12 -6.44
N ALA A 74 -10.30 11.72 -5.78
CA ALA A 74 -11.02 12.90 -6.25
C ALA A 74 -11.17 13.92 -5.12
N LEU A 75 -10.99 15.19 -5.47
CA LEU A 75 -11.36 16.34 -4.64
C LEU A 75 -12.47 17.14 -5.31
N GLN A 76 -13.37 17.64 -4.48
CA GLN A 76 -14.48 18.48 -4.88
C GLN A 76 -14.56 19.70 -3.97
N SER A 77 -14.49 20.90 -4.56
CA SER A 77 -14.73 22.16 -3.83
C SER A 77 -16.21 22.28 -3.46
N LEU A 78 -16.44 22.65 -2.20
CA LEU A 78 -17.74 23.05 -1.67
C LEU A 78 -17.95 24.56 -1.75
N SER A 79 -16.87 25.34 -1.80
CA SER A 79 -16.90 26.80 -1.90
C SER A 79 -16.91 27.33 -3.34
N GLY A 80 -16.84 26.45 -4.34
CA GLY A 80 -17.00 26.79 -5.76
C GLY A 80 -15.70 26.96 -6.56
N ASP A 81 -14.55 26.97 -5.89
CA ASP A 81 -13.20 26.96 -6.47
C ASP A 81 -12.29 26.11 -5.55
N LEU A 82 -11.46 25.22 -6.10
CA LEU A 82 -10.53 24.38 -5.33
C LEU A 82 -9.37 25.17 -4.70
N ARG A 83 -9.14 26.40 -5.16
CA ARG A 83 -8.03 27.23 -4.68
C ARG A 83 -8.37 28.00 -3.41
N ARG A 84 -9.62 27.95 -2.94
CA ARG A 84 -10.11 28.70 -1.77
C ARG A 84 -11.26 27.99 -1.07
N GLY A 85 -11.28 28.06 0.25
CA GLY A 85 -12.38 27.59 1.07
C GLY A 85 -12.41 26.07 1.25
N PHE A 86 -13.59 25.54 1.54
CA PHE A 86 -13.78 24.14 1.92
C PHE A 86 -13.94 23.23 0.71
N GLY A 87 -13.48 21.99 0.86
CA GLY A 87 -13.67 20.90 -0.08
C GLY A 87 -13.85 19.56 0.63
N VAL A 88 -14.24 18.56 -0.14
CA VAL A 88 -14.31 17.16 0.27
C VAL A 88 -13.44 16.34 -0.67
N GLY A 89 -12.89 15.25 -0.14
CA GLY A 89 -12.07 14.31 -0.89
C GLY A 89 -12.46 12.88 -0.60
N ALA A 90 -12.30 12.02 -1.61
CA ALA A 90 -12.45 10.58 -1.46
C ALA A 90 -11.48 9.86 -2.39
N GLY A 91 -11.04 8.67 -1.98
CA GLY A 91 -10.29 7.80 -2.87
C GLY A 91 -10.20 6.38 -2.38
N VAL A 92 -9.64 5.56 -3.26
CA VAL A 92 -9.44 4.13 -3.09
C VAL A 92 -8.04 3.76 -3.52
N LEU A 93 -7.45 2.81 -2.81
CA LEU A 93 -6.23 2.13 -3.19
C LEU A 93 -6.50 0.63 -3.19
N TYR A 94 -6.10 -0.01 -4.27
CA TYR A 94 -6.02 -1.45 -4.40
C TYR A 94 -4.54 -1.86 -4.45
N GLY A 95 -4.16 -2.80 -3.61
CA GLY A 95 -2.82 -3.40 -3.59
C GLY A 95 -2.91 -4.90 -3.81
N ARG A 96 -2.05 -5.45 -4.67
CA ARG A 96 -1.91 -6.90 -4.85
C ARG A 96 -0.53 -7.36 -4.37
N MET A 97 -0.51 -8.29 -3.42
CA MET A 97 0.70 -8.94 -2.93
C MET A 97 1.30 -9.84 -4.01
N LEU A 98 2.63 -9.87 -4.09
CA LEU A 98 3.39 -10.54 -5.15
C LEU A 98 4.45 -11.51 -4.60
N GLY A 99 4.82 -12.47 -5.44
CA GLY A 99 5.92 -13.41 -5.19
C GLY A 99 5.83 -14.10 -3.82
N LYS A 100 7.00 -14.32 -3.20
CA LYS A 100 7.12 -14.99 -1.91
C LYS A 100 6.40 -14.28 -0.76
N TYR A 101 6.08 -12.99 -0.91
CA TYR A 101 5.30 -12.25 0.09
C TYR A 101 3.83 -12.63 0.05
N LYS A 102 3.30 -12.90 -1.16
CA LYS A 102 1.95 -13.44 -1.35
C LYS A 102 1.82 -14.86 -0.81
N ASP A 103 2.88 -15.66 -0.93
CA ASP A 103 2.89 -17.08 -0.57
C ASP A 103 3.19 -17.34 0.92
N SER A 104 3.48 -16.30 1.70
CA SER A 104 3.64 -16.43 3.15
C SER A 104 2.33 -16.92 3.78
N PRO A 105 2.35 -17.86 4.74
CA PRO A 105 1.14 -18.31 5.45
C PRO A 105 0.34 -17.17 6.09
N ILE A 106 1.01 -16.07 6.45
CA ILE A 106 0.37 -14.85 6.96
C ILE A 106 -0.60 -14.26 5.94
N VAL A 107 -0.30 -14.38 4.64
CA VAL A 107 -1.12 -13.89 3.53
C VAL A 107 -1.97 -15.01 2.94
N ALA A 108 -1.38 -16.17 2.66
CA ALA A 108 -2.04 -17.25 1.92
C ALA A 108 -3.05 -18.06 2.75
N ASP A 109 -2.81 -18.21 4.05
CA ASP A 109 -3.64 -19.09 4.90
C ASP A 109 -4.64 -18.27 5.74
N VAL A 110 -4.26 -17.08 6.21
CA VAL A 110 -5.10 -16.25 7.11
C VAL A 110 -5.32 -14.81 6.62
N GLY A 111 -4.72 -14.43 5.49
CA GLY A 111 -4.81 -13.10 4.93
C GLY A 111 -5.46 -13.09 3.56
N ASP A 112 -5.17 -12.04 2.80
CA ASP A 112 -5.57 -11.94 1.40
C ASP A 112 -4.42 -11.32 0.58
N ALA A 113 -4.22 -11.82 -0.64
CA ALA A 113 -3.30 -11.21 -1.58
C ALA A 113 -3.82 -9.85 -2.07
N ASP A 114 -5.14 -9.66 -2.10
CA ASP A 114 -5.84 -8.48 -2.56
C ASP A 114 -6.19 -7.58 -1.36
N GLN A 115 -5.67 -6.35 -1.37
CA GLN A 115 -5.72 -5.41 -0.26
C GLN A 115 -6.44 -4.13 -0.71
N TRP A 116 -7.50 -3.75 -0.01
CA TRP A 116 -8.29 -2.56 -0.32
C TRP A 116 -8.22 -1.54 0.81
N LEU A 117 -8.05 -0.27 0.45
CA LEU A 117 -8.11 0.86 1.37
C LEU A 117 -9.00 1.95 0.77
N GLY A 118 -10.01 2.38 1.51
CA GLY A 118 -10.82 3.55 1.19
C GLY A 118 -10.50 4.70 2.15
N ALA A 119 -10.50 5.92 1.64
CA ALA A 119 -10.31 7.13 2.43
C ALA A 119 -11.29 8.22 2.01
N VAL A 120 -11.78 8.98 2.99
CA VAL A 120 -12.59 10.19 2.79
C VAL A 120 -12.09 11.29 3.72
N GLY A 121 -12.20 12.55 3.32
CA GLY A 121 -11.70 13.67 4.13
C GLY A 121 -12.27 15.02 3.74
N LEU A 122 -12.07 15.99 4.63
CA LEU A 122 -12.34 17.41 4.38
C LEU A 122 -11.03 18.12 4.04
N THR A 123 -11.11 19.12 3.17
CA THR A 123 -9.97 19.96 2.80
C THR A 123 -10.30 21.42 3.02
N TYR A 124 -9.28 22.23 3.31
CA TYR A 124 -9.40 23.69 3.36
C TYR A 124 -8.20 24.32 2.65
N THR A 125 -8.47 25.29 1.77
CA THR A 125 -7.44 26.05 1.05
C THR A 125 -7.56 27.53 1.39
N PHE A 126 -6.45 28.12 1.85
CA PHE A 126 -6.35 29.51 2.31
C PHE A 126 -6.30 30.50 1.14
#